data_AF-A0A7S6MB77-F1
#
_entry.id   AF-A0A7S6MB77-F1
#
_cell.length_a   1.000
_cell.length_b   1.000
_cell.length_c   1.000
_cell.angle_alpha   90.00
_cell.angle_beta   90.00
_cell.angle_gamma   90.00
#
_symmetry.space_group_name_H-M   'P 1'
#
loop_
_entity.id
_entity.type
_entity.pdbx_description
1 polymer ?
#
loop_
_entity_poly.entity_id
_entity_poly.type
_entity_poly.pdbx_seq_one_letter_code
_entity_poly.pdbx_strand_id
1 'polypeptide(L)'
;MNARQVATMIASTCQDLRSLGLVTFDNSPCQRREGAFQRVAWPSVGPSAARTFAFGSLGQYLSLIKEGAFTCLLKDYSVVQASYDCDGTNVVAHSLLYWPAPVAIQEPVEDLGDLCAAVAMCMESPASAAPLCELYLRSPMRFDFDPDRASEDHPEVHLHTQFDDTRIHVDRPMSFTTFVKMVFKTFYRETWNSCPELARMHEQRVPLVKDEFAPVPHSLCLAWSAGRDD
;
A
#
# COMPACT_ATOMS: atom_id res chain seq x y z
N MET A 1 12.89 -11.96 8.35
CA MET A 1 11.48 -12.35 8.57
C MET A 1 11.09 -13.36 7.51
N ASN A 2 10.49 -14.49 7.87
CA ASN A 2 10.00 -15.50 6.91
C ASN A 2 8.56 -15.21 6.43
N ALA A 3 8.10 -15.91 5.39
CA ALA A 3 6.78 -15.71 4.79
C ALA A 3 5.61 -15.86 5.79
N ARG A 4 5.69 -16.83 6.72
CA ARG A 4 4.66 -17.03 7.74
C ARG A 4 4.59 -15.84 8.71
N GLN A 5 5.74 -15.31 9.13
CA GLN A 5 5.82 -14.12 9.98
C GLN A 5 5.24 -12.90 9.25
N VAL A 6 5.59 -12.69 7.98
CA VAL A 6 5.02 -11.61 7.16
C VAL A 6 3.50 -11.73 7.06
N ALA A 7 2.99 -12.92 6.73
CA ALA A 7 1.55 -13.15 6.62
C ALA A 7 0.82 -12.89 7.95
N THR A 8 1.40 -13.32 9.06
CA THR A 8 0.85 -13.07 10.41
C THR A 8 0.82 -11.58 10.72
N MET A 9 1.90 -10.84 10.40
CA MET A 9 1.99 -9.40 10.61
C MET A 9 0.97 -8.63 9.77
N ILE A 10 0.76 -9.01 8.50
CA ILE A 10 -0.26 -8.40 7.65
C ILE A 10 -1.64 -8.64 8.26
N ALA A 11 -1.96 -9.89 8.60
CA ALA A 11 -3.25 -10.25 9.16
C ALA A 11 -3.53 -9.53 10.49
N SER A 12 -2.54 -9.49 11.40
CA SER A 12 -2.71 -8.80 12.69
C SER A 12 -2.86 -7.30 12.52
N THR A 13 -2.09 -6.68 11.62
CA THR A 13 -2.21 -5.24 11.33
C THR A 13 -3.60 -4.91 10.77
N CYS A 14 -4.11 -5.71 9.82
CA CYS A 14 -5.47 -5.53 9.30
C CYS A 14 -6.54 -5.75 10.37
N GLN A 15 -6.36 -6.74 11.25
CA GLN A 15 -7.27 -6.98 12.37
C GLN A 15 -7.30 -5.79 13.35
N ASP A 16 -6.14 -5.24 13.70
CA ASP A 16 -6.03 -4.06 14.56
C ASP A 16 -6.75 -2.86 13.91
N LEU A 17 -6.48 -2.56 12.64
CA LEU A 17 -7.15 -1.49 11.90
C LEU A 17 -8.67 -1.68 11.83
N ARG A 18 -9.14 -2.91 11.64
CA ARG A 18 -10.57 -3.24 11.64
C ARG A 18 -11.17 -2.99 13.02
N SER A 19 -10.50 -3.39 14.10
CA SER A 19 -10.96 -3.17 15.47
C SER A 19 -11.08 -1.68 15.83
N LEU A 20 -10.27 -0.83 15.18
CA LEU A 20 -10.30 0.62 15.31
C LEU A 20 -11.32 1.29 14.36
N GLY A 21 -12.02 0.52 13.51
CA GLY A 21 -12.98 1.06 12.54
C GLY A 21 -12.34 1.87 11.40
N LEU A 22 -11.07 1.58 11.07
CA LEU A 22 -10.28 2.32 10.07
C LEU A 22 -10.24 1.65 8.69
N VAL A 23 -10.72 0.42 8.60
CA VAL A 23 -10.75 -0.41 7.39
C VAL A 23 -12.19 -0.81 7.10
N THR A 24 -12.61 -0.70 5.83
CA THR A 24 -13.93 -1.13 5.37
C THR A 24 -13.90 -2.57 4.85
N PHE A 25 -12.89 -2.90 4.05
CA PHE A 25 -12.70 -4.23 3.46
C PHE A 25 -11.24 -4.67 3.57
N ASP A 26 -10.99 -5.95 3.77
CA ASP A 26 -9.63 -6.49 3.77
C ASP A 26 -9.62 -7.96 3.34
N ASN A 27 -8.50 -8.35 2.75
CA ASN A 27 -8.25 -9.71 2.33
C ASN A 27 -7.26 -10.39 3.27
N SER A 28 -7.51 -11.66 3.57
CA SER A 28 -6.54 -12.47 4.29
C SER A 28 -5.29 -12.70 3.44
N PRO A 29 -4.08 -12.51 3.98
CA PRO A 29 -2.85 -12.72 3.23
C PRO A 29 -2.69 -14.20 2.87
N CYS A 30 -2.29 -14.44 1.64
CA CYS A 30 -2.02 -15.74 1.06
C CYS A 30 -0.52 -15.93 0.82
N GLN A 31 -0.05 -17.15 1.02
CA GLN A 31 1.33 -17.55 0.73
C GLN A 31 1.33 -18.39 -0.55
N ARG A 32 2.20 -18.08 -1.50
CA ARG A 32 2.37 -18.82 -2.76
C ARG A 32 3.84 -19.02 -3.04
N ARG A 33 4.21 -20.17 -3.61
CA ARG A 33 5.57 -20.40 -4.07
C ARG A 33 5.72 -19.83 -5.49
N GLU A 34 6.67 -18.94 -5.68
CA GLU A 34 7.03 -18.37 -6.98
C GLU A 34 8.51 -18.61 -7.26
N GLY A 35 8.79 -19.66 -8.06
CA GLY A 35 10.17 -20.09 -8.32
C GLY A 35 10.93 -20.45 -7.05
N ALA A 36 11.97 -19.67 -6.75
CA ALA A 36 12.84 -19.84 -5.59
C ALA A 36 12.26 -19.26 -4.30
N PHE A 37 11.27 -18.36 -4.37
CA PHE A 37 10.80 -17.58 -3.22
C PHE A 37 9.37 -17.95 -2.81
N GLN A 38 9.02 -17.59 -1.57
CA GLN A 38 7.64 -17.58 -1.09
C GLN A 38 7.10 -16.15 -1.11
N ARG A 39 6.09 -15.91 -1.94
CA ARG A 39 5.37 -14.64 -1.99
C ARG A 39 4.23 -14.63 -0.98
N VAL A 40 4.14 -13.54 -0.23
CA VAL A 40 3.00 -13.21 0.65
C VAL A 40 2.29 -12.01 0.06
N ALA A 41 1.02 -12.17 -0.31
CA ALA A 41 0.21 -11.10 -0.90
C ALA A 41 -1.28 -11.37 -0.67
N TRP A 42 -2.16 -10.59 -1.29
CA TRP A 42 -3.60 -10.87 -1.31
C TRP A 42 -3.95 -12.13 -2.15
N PRO A 43 -5.17 -12.68 -2.01
CA PRO A 43 -5.68 -13.71 -2.91
C PRO A 43 -5.78 -13.12 -4.33
N SER A 44 -5.04 -13.65 -5.30
CA SER A 44 -5.10 -13.22 -6.69
C SER A 44 -5.51 -14.38 -7.58
N VAL A 45 -6.53 -14.19 -8.41
CA VAL A 45 -6.95 -15.19 -9.40
C VAL A 45 -6.32 -14.83 -10.76
N GLY A 46 -5.02 -15.11 -10.91
CA GLY A 46 -4.30 -14.91 -12.18
C GLY A 46 -3.56 -13.57 -12.32
N PRO A 47 -3.11 -13.23 -13.55
CA PRO A 47 -2.42 -11.97 -13.82
C PRO A 47 -3.37 -10.79 -13.61
N SER A 48 -2.97 -9.81 -12.81
CA SER A 48 -3.84 -8.65 -12.52
C SER A 48 -4.05 -7.79 -13.76
N ALA A 49 -5.30 -7.51 -14.11
CA ALA A 49 -5.64 -6.60 -15.19
C ALA A 49 -5.26 -5.14 -14.84
N ALA A 50 -4.91 -4.83 -13.59
CA ALA A 50 -4.36 -3.53 -13.23
C ALA A 50 -3.09 -3.16 -14.03
N ARG A 51 -2.38 -4.14 -14.58
CA ARG A 51 -1.22 -3.92 -15.46
C ARG A 51 -1.60 -3.55 -16.90
N THR A 52 -2.86 -3.69 -17.31
CA THR A 52 -3.33 -3.30 -18.65
C THR A 52 -3.77 -1.84 -18.73
N PHE A 53 -3.89 -1.15 -17.60
CA PHE A 53 -4.31 0.24 -17.51
C PHE A 53 -3.10 1.17 -17.30
N ALA A 54 -3.26 2.42 -17.74
CA ALA A 54 -2.27 3.47 -17.46
C ALA A 54 -2.10 3.67 -15.95
N PHE A 55 -0.86 3.88 -15.52
CA PHE A 55 -0.52 4.13 -14.12
C PHE A 55 -1.29 5.34 -13.57
N GLY A 56 -1.90 5.18 -12.39
CA GLY A 56 -2.65 6.25 -11.74
C GLY A 56 -4.05 6.52 -12.32
N SER A 57 -4.52 5.71 -13.28
CA SER A 57 -5.85 5.91 -13.88
C SER A 57 -7.00 5.36 -13.01
N LEU A 58 -8.21 5.92 -13.20
CA LEU A 58 -9.44 5.37 -12.60
C LEU A 58 -9.71 3.92 -13.01
N GLY A 59 -9.39 3.55 -14.26
CA GLY A 59 -9.52 2.17 -14.74
C GLY A 59 -8.62 1.19 -13.98
N GLN A 60 -7.38 1.61 -13.69
CA GLN A 60 -6.47 0.83 -12.85
C GLN A 60 -7.03 0.69 -11.43
N TYR A 61 -7.45 1.78 -10.79
CA TYR A 61 -8.06 1.74 -9.46
C TYR A 61 -9.29 0.81 -9.41
N LEU A 62 -10.20 0.92 -10.40
CA LEU A 62 -11.38 0.06 -10.52
C LEU A 62 -11.00 -1.42 -10.66
N SER A 63 -9.98 -1.73 -11.46
CA SER A 63 -9.53 -3.12 -11.62
C SER A 63 -9.01 -3.72 -10.31
N LEU A 64 -8.31 -2.92 -9.49
CA LEU A 64 -7.82 -3.39 -8.19
C LEU A 64 -8.97 -3.80 -7.27
N ILE A 65 -10.03 -3.01 -7.23
CA ILE A 65 -11.21 -3.29 -6.40
C ILE A 65 -11.97 -4.52 -6.95
N LYS A 66 -12.26 -4.53 -8.26
CA LYS A 66 -13.02 -5.62 -8.90
C LYS A 66 -12.34 -6.99 -8.74
N GLU A 67 -11.01 -7.02 -8.79
CA GLU A 67 -10.24 -8.26 -8.66
C GLU A 67 -10.01 -8.70 -7.21
N GLY A 68 -10.42 -7.89 -6.23
CA GLY A 68 -9.98 -8.09 -4.84
C GLY A 68 -8.47 -7.94 -4.70
N ALA A 69 -7.82 -7.23 -5.62
CA ALA A 69 -6.39 -7.03 -5.62
C ALA A 69 -6.02 -5.92 -4.65
N PHE A 70 -6.16 -6.19 -3.35
CA PHE A 70 -5.76 -5.28 -2.28
C PHE A 70 -5.53 -6.04 -0.97
N THR A 71 -4.73 -5.46 -0.08
CA THR A 71 -4.59 -5.97 1.30
C THR A 71 -5.74 -5.45 2.14
N CYS A 72 -5.99 -4.14 2.14
CA CYS A 72 -7.19 -3.55 2.71
C CYS A 72 -7.61 -2.26 1.97
N LEU A 73 -8.88 -1.91 2.13
CA LEU A 73 -9.46 -0.62 1.79
C LEU A 73 -9.73 0.14 3.08
N LEU A 74 -9.21 1.36 3.18
CA LEU A 74 -9.47 2.24 4.32
C LEU A 74 -10.92 2.73 4.32
N LYS A 75 -11.32 3.42 5.38
CA LYS A 75 -12.69 3.93 5.55
C LYS A 75 -13.17 4.83 4.39
N ASP A 76 -12.25 5.56 3.77
CA ASP A 76 -12.50 6.41 2.60
C ASP A 76 -12.33 5.68 1.26
N TYR A 77 -12.20 4.35 1.29
CA TYR A 77 -11.93 3.46 0.16
C TYR A 77 -10.52 3.57 -0.44
N SER A 78 -9.60 4.28 0.21
CA SER A 78 -8.20 4.30 -0.23
C SER A 78 -7.61 2.89 -0.20
N VAL A 79 -6.89 2.51 -1.26
CA VAL A 79 -6.33 1.18 -1.41
C VAL A 79 -4.98 1.10 -0.69
N VAL A 80 -4.82 0.07 0.13
CA VAL A 80 -3.55 -0.36 0.69
C VAL A 80 -3.24 -1.75 0.15
N GLN A 81 -2.07 -1.93 -0.47
CA GLN A 81 -1.56 -3.23 -0.88
C GLN A 81 -0.20 -3.52 -0.29
N ALA A 82 0.03 -4.79 0.01
CA ALA A 82 1.33 -5.29 0.38
C ALA A 82 1.61 -6.64 -0.27
N SER A 83 2.78 -6.74 -0.89
CA SER A 83 3.37 -7.99 -1.37
C SER A 83 4.81 -8.09 -0.88
N TYR A 84 5.22 -9.27 -0.45
CA TYR A 84 6.58 -9.57 0.01
C TYR A 84 7.07 -10.87 -0.60
N ASP A 85 8.31 -10.90 -1.06
CA ASP A 85 9.00 -12.13 -1.45
C ASP A 85 10.00 -12.50 -0.35
N CYS A 86 9.92 -13.76 0.09
CA CYS A 86 10.76 -14.30 1.14
C CYS A 86 11.61 -15.45 0.61
N ASP A 87 12.91 -15.41 0.92
CA ASP A 87 13.84 -16.53 0.78
C ASP A 87 14.19 -17.07 2.17
N GLY A 88 13.64 -18.23 2.52
CA GLY A 88 13.79 -18.84 3.84
C GLY A 88 13.38 -17.88 4.96
N THR A 89 14.36 -17.31 5.66
CA THR A 89 14.16 -16.38 6.79
C THR A 89 14.31 -14.91 6.44
N ASN A 90 14.54 -14.56 5.18
CA ASN A 90 14.79 -13.19 4.73
C ASN A 90 13.67 -12.69 3.82
N VAL A 91 13.32 -11.41 3.97
CA VAL A 91 12.55 -10.69 2.95
C VAL A 91 13.57 -10.22 1.92
N VAL A 92 13.37 -10.59 0.66
CA VAL A 92 14.27 -10.25 -0.45
C VAL A 92 13.68 -9.22 -1.40
N ALA A 93 12.35 -9.07 -1.40
CA ALA A 93 11.68 -7.98 -2.11
C ALA A 93 10.35 -7.63 -1.46
N HIS A 94 9.85 -6.41 -1.70
CA HIS A 94 8.47 -6.05 -1.37
C HIS A 94 7.92 -4.97 -2.30
N SER A 95 6.59 -4.87 -2.34
CA SER A 95 5.87 -3.78 -2.98
C SER A 95 4.72 -3.34 -2.07
N LEU A 96 4.73 -2.07 -1.68
CA LEU A 96 3.81 -1.48 -0.72
C LEU A 96 3.12 -0.27 -1.35
N LEU A 97 1.84 -0.43 -1.69
CA LEU A 97 1.04 0.60 -2.37
C LEU A 97 0.09 1.27 -1.38
N TYR A 98 0.06 2.59 -1.39
CA TYR A 98 -1.03 3.39 -0.86
C TYR A 98 -1.56 4.24 -2.00
N TRP A 99 -2.84 4.06 -2.31
CA TRP A 99 -3.54 4.83 -3.31
C TRP A 99 -4.72 5.53 -2.65
N PRO A 100 -4.65 6.85 -2.43
CA PRO A 100 -5.80 7.63 -1.96
C PRO A 100 -6.99 7.41 -2.88
N ALA A 101 -8.19 7.20 -2.31
CA ALA A 101 -9.39 7.00 -3.12
C ALA A 101 -9.55 8.17 -4.11
N PRO A 102 -9.61 7.89 -5.42
CA PRO A 102 -9.78 8.91 -6.43
C PRO A 102 -11.24 9.36 -6.56
N VAL A 103 -12.14 8.73 -5.81
CA VAL A 103 -13.57 9.01 -5.78
C VAL A 103 -14.02 9.10 -4.33
N ALA A 104 -14.65 10.20 -3.94
CA ALA A 104 -15.37 10.30 -2.67
C ALA A 104 -16.86 10.13 -2.91
N ILE A 105 -17.41 9.03 -2.38
CA ILE A 105 -18.80 8.64 -2.56
C ILE A 105 -19.63 9.28 -1.44
N GLN A 106 -20.74 9.93 -1.82
CA GLN A 106 -21.64 10.60 -0.87
C GLN A 106 -22.70 9.67 -0.30
N GLU A 107 -22.99 8.57 -0.99
CA GLU A 107 -23.95 7.55 -0.56
C GLU A 107 -23.26 6.41 0.21
N PRO A 108 -24.00 5.69 1.08
CA PRO A 108 -23.48 4.49 1.72
C PRO A 108 -23.06 3.44 0.69
N VAL A 109 -21.90 2.81 0.93
CA VAL A 109 -21.41 1.66 0.16
C VAL A 109 -21.61 0.43 1.03
N GLU A 110 -22.46 -0.51 0.60
CA GLU A 110 -22.71 -1.74 1.36
C GLU A 110 -21.68 -2.82 1.00
N ASP A 111 -21.28 -2.90 -0.26
CA ASP A 111 -20.31 -3.87 -0.75
C ASP A 111 -19.35 -3.32 -1.82
N LEU A 112 -18.42 -4.17 -2.28
CA LEU A 112 -17.45 -3.80 -3.32
C LEU A 112 -18.11 -3.55 -4.68
N GLY A 113 -19.29 -4.12 -4.93
CA GLY A 113 -20.09 -3.91 -6.14
C GLY A 113 -20.59 -2.48 -6.23
N ASP A 114 -21.12 -1.94 -5.14
CA ASP A 114 -21.55 -0.53 -5.05
C ASP A 114 -20.38 0.42 -5.33
N LEU A 115 -19.22 0.18 -4.70
CA LEU A 115 -18.00 0.95 -4.92
C LEU A 115 -17.56 0.88 -6.40
N CYS A 116 -17.59 -0.31 -6.99
CA CYS A 116 -17.25 -0.48 -8.41
C CYS A 116 -18.22 0.26 -9.34
N ALA A 117 -19.52 0.22 -9.04
CA ALA A 117 -20.55 0.90 -9.82
C ALA A 117 -20.38 2.42 -9.75
N ALA A 118 -20.12 2.97 -8.56
CA ALA A 118 -19.86 4.39 -8.38
C ALA A 118 -18.64 4.85 -9.20
N VAL A 119 -17.51 4.16 -9.08
CA VAL A 119 -16.28 4.50 -9.83
C VAL A 119 -16.51 4.39 -11.34
N ALA A 120 -17.20 3.34 -11.81
CA ALA A 120 -17.52 3.17 -13.22
C ALA A 120 -18.42 4.31 -13.74
N MET A 121 -19.41 4.73 -12.95
CA MET A 121 -20.26 5.88 -13.30
C MET A 121 -19.45 7.17 -13.41
N CYS A 122 -18.53 7.44 -12.48
CA CYS A 122 -17.66 8.62 -12.54
C CYS A 122 -16.73 8.57 -13.78
N MET A 123 -16.39 7.38 -14.30
CA MET A 123 -15.62 7.21 -15.55
C MET A 123 -16.46 7.42 -16.81
N GLU A 124 -17.68 6.88 -16.85
CA GLU A 124 -18.55 6.89 -18.03
C GLU A 124 -19.28 8.23 -18.21
N SER A 125 -19.75 8.82 -17.11
CA SER A 125 -20.51 10.08 -17.13
C SER A 125 -20.21 10.94 -15.90
N PRO A 126 -19.05 11.62 -15.85
CA PRO A 126 -18.67 12.46 -14.71
C PRO A 126 -19.73 13.51 -14.31
N ALA A 127 -20.41 14.10 -15.30
CA ALA A 127 -21.46 15.10 -15.05
C ALA A 127 -22.69 14.50 -14.35
N SER A 128 -23.06 13.27 -14.70
CA SER A 128 -24.17 12.55 -14.07
C SER A 128 -23.78 12.00 -12.69
N ALA A 129 -22.50 11.69 -12.51
CA ALA A 129 -21.96 11.16 -11.26
C ALA A 129 -21.71 12.24 -10.20
N ALA A 130 -21.54 13.51 -10.60
CA ALA A 130 -21.23 14.63 -9.71
C ALA A 130 -22.14 14.78 -8.47
N PRO A 131 -23.45 14.49 -8.52
CA PRO A 131 -24.31 14.50 -7.32
C PRO A 131 -24.05 13.35 -6.34
N LEU A 132 -23.40 12.28 -6.79
CA LEU A 132 -23.20 11.02 -6.05
C LEU A 132 -21.73 10.82 -5.62
N CYS A 133 -20.80 11.36 -6.41
CA CYS A 133 -19.37 11.22 -6.20
C CYS A 133 -18.59 12.49 -6.55
N GLU A 134 -17.53 12.77 -5.80
CA GLU A 134 -16.50 13.74 -6.18
C GLU A 134 -15.24 13.02 -6.68
N LEU A 135 -14.60 13.56 -7.71
CA LEU A 135 -13.33 13.04 -8.24
C LEU A 135 -12.14 13.77 -7.61
N TYR A 136 -11.19 13.00 -7.06
CA TYR A 136 -9.92 13.48 -6.55
C TYR A 136 -8.76 12.89 -7.35
N LEU A 137 -7.98 13.74 -8.02
CA LEU A 137 -6.84 13.32 -8.83
C LEU A 137 -5.56 13.17 -8.00
N ARG A 138 -5.64 12.40 -6.90
CA ARG A 138 -4.52 12.16 -5.98
C ARG A 138 -3.65 11.03 -6.50
N SER A 139 -2.33 11.21 -6.40
CA SER A 139 -1.38 10.23 -6.93
C SER A 139 -1.14 9.07 -5.96
N PRO A 140 -1.03 7.83 -6.46
CA PRO A 140 -0.58 6.71 -5.65
C PRO A 140 0.88 6.86 -5.23
N MET A 141 1.25 6.18 -4.15
CA MET A 141 2.63 5.99 -3.70
C MET A 141 2.91 4.51 -3.52
N ARG A 142 3.89 3.99 -4.26
CA ARG A 142 4.32 2.59 -4.17
C ARG A 142 5.78 2.51 -3.75
N PHE A 143 6.05 1.90 -2.61
CA PHE A 143 7.40 1.67 -2.10
C PHE A 143 7.84 0.26 -2.46
N ASP A 144 8.85 0.17 -3.31
CA ASP A 144 9.40 -1.08 -3.79
C ASP A 144 10.79 -1.32 -3.16
N PHE A 145 11.05 -2.57 -2.80
CA PHE A 145 12.36 -3.09 -2.43
C PHE A 145 12.67 -4.23 -3.41
N ASP A 146 13.68 -4.03 -4.26
CA ASP A 146 14.06 -4.96 -5.33
C ASP A 146 15.59 -4.90 -5.56
N PRO A 147 16.39 -5.48 -4.64
CA PRO A 147 17.84 -5.40 -4.68
C PRO A 147 18.45 -6.15 -5.88
N ASP A 148 17.76 -7.15 -6.43
CA ASP A 148 18.23 -7.93 -7.58
C ASP A 148 18.23 -7.10 -8.88
N ARG A 149 17.45 -6.01 -8.93
CA ARG A 149 17.40 -5.07 -10.06
C ARG A 149 18.15 -3.76 -9.80
N ALA A 150 18.92 -3.70 -8.72
CA ALA A 150 19.57 -2.48 -8.31
C ALA A 150 20.59 -1.98 -9.34
N SER A 151 20.48 -0.70 -9.69
CA SER A 151 21.41 0.02 -10.57
C SER A 151 21.44 1.50 -10.17
N GLU A 152 22.28 2.30 -10.84
CA GLU A 152 22.35 3.75 -10.63
C GLU A 152 20.97 4.43 -10.80
N ASP A 153 20.20 3.99 -11.81
CA ASP A 153 18.86 4.52 -12.11
C ASP A 153 17.72 3.71 -11.47
N HIS A 154 18.04 2.64 -10.73
CA HIS A 154 17.07 1.76 -10.09
C HIS A 154 17.50 1.45 -8.65
N PRO A 155 17.16 2.30 -7.67
CA PRO A 155 17.63 2.12 -6.30
C PRO A 155 17.08 0.82 -5.69
N GLU A 156 17.85 0.18 -4.79
CA GLU A 156 17.40 -1.04 -4.09
C GLU A 156 16.04 -0.85 -3.42
N VAL A 157 15.85 0.32 -2.78
CA VAL A 157 14.57 0.74 -2.21
C VAL A 157 14.18 2.08 -2.81
N HIS A 158 12.98 2.16 -3.38
CA HIS A 158 12.51 3.37 -4.05
C HIS A 158 10.99 3.55 -3.96
N LEU A 159 10.56 4.79 -4.18
CA LEU A 159 9.18 5.21 -4.24
C LEU A 159 8.81 5.56 -5.69
N HIS A 160 7.74 4.94 -6.18
CA HIS A 160 6.99 5.36 -7.36
C HIS A 160 5.81 6.25 -6.99
N THR A 161 5.67 7.38 -7.68
CA THR A 161 4.49 8.26 -7.59
C THR A 161 4.35 9.10 -8.86
N GLN A 162 3.12 9.53 -9.17
CA GLN A 162 2.73 10.29 -10.37
C GLN A 162 2.97 9.57 -11.71
N PHE A 163 4.20 9.17 -11.99
CA PHE A 163 4.61 8.44 -13.20
C PHE A 163 5.14 7.05 -12.81
N ASP A 164 5.07 6.10 -13.74
CA ASP A 164 5.50 4.72 -13.52
C ASP A 164 7.02 4.56 -13.48
N ASP A 165 7.77 5.46 -14.11
CA ASP A 165 9.22 5.51 -14.15
C ASP A 165 9.87 6.38 -13.06
N THR A 166 9.06 7.12 -12.29
CA THR A 166 9.54 7.92 -11.17
C THR A 166 10.08 7.00 -10.09
N ARG A 167 11.36 7.16 -9.73
CA ARG A 167 12.04 6.38 -8.69
C ARG A 167 12.74 7.31 -7.72
N ILE A 168 12.08 7.62 -6.61
CA ILE A 168 12.69 8.41 -5.53
C ILE A 168 13.38 7.44 -4.58
N HIS A 169 14.68 7.60 -4.33
CA HIS A 169 15.42 6.74 -3.40
C HIS A 169 14.79 6.77 -2.00
N VAL A 170 14.64 5.61 -1.37
CA VAL A 170 14.15 5.46 0.02
C VAL A 170 15.24 4.79 0.84
N ASP A 171 15.38 5.16 2.10
CA ASP A 171 16.54 4.78 2.91
C ASP A 171 16.53 3.34 3.44
N ARG A 172 15.35 2.69 3.49
CA ARG A 172 15.24 1.30 3.98
C ARG A 172 13.95 0.61 3.57
N PRO A 173 13.94 -0.74 3.46
CA PRO A 173 12.73 -1.52 3.32
C PRO A 173 11.85 -1.40 4.57
N MET A 174 10.54 -1.61 4.41
CA MET A 174 9.56 -1.43 5.46
C MET A 174 8.73 -2.68 5.70
N SER A 175 8.38 -2.91 6.97
CA SER A 175 7.30 -3.82 7.30
C SER A 175 5.94 -3.19 7.01
N PHE A 176 4.92 -4.04 6.88
CA PHE A 176 3.57 -3.60 6.58
C PHE A 176 3.05 -2.65 7.64
N THR A 177 3.29 -2.94 8.93
CA THR A 177 2.89 -2.07 10.03
C THR A 177 3.59 -0.71 9.98
N THR A 178 4.88 -0.66 9.64
CA THR A 178 5.62 0.61 9.46
C THR A 178 5.01 1.43 8.33
N PHE A 179 4.67 0.77 7.21
CA PHE A 179 4.03 1.39 6.07
C PHE A 179 2.63 1.94 6.40
N VAL A 180 1.80 1.17 7.09
CA VAL A 180 0.49 1.63 7.58
C VAL A 180 0.63 2.85 8.49
N LYS A 181 1.57 2.82 9.45
CA LYS A 181 1.82 3.96 10.33
C LYS A 181 2.28 5.19 9.57
N MET A 182 3.10 5.03 8.54
CA MET A 182 3.45 6.12 7.61
C MET A 182 2.22 6.72 6.95
N VAL A 183 1.35 5.88 6.39
CA VAL A 183 0.12 6.32 5.72
C VAL A 183 -0.75 7.14 6.66
N PHE A 184 -1.02 6.63 7.87
CA PHE A 184 -1.84 7.35 8.84
C PHE A 184 -1.19 8.62 9.36
N LYS A 185 0.10 8.58 9.73
CA LYS A 185 0.82 9.76 10.23
C LYS A 185 0.92 10.88 9.19
N THR A 186 1.00 10.54 7.90
CA THR A 186 1.21 11.49 6.81
C THR A 186 -0.11 12.01 6.22
N PHE A 187 -1.04 11.11 5.90
CA PHE A 187 -2.25 11.44 5.13
C PHE A 187 -3.53 11.50 5.98
N TYR A 188 -3.54 10.87 7.16
CA TYR A 188 -4.68 10.83 8.08
C TYR A 188 -4.31 11.41 9.44
N ARG A 189 -3.72 12.60 9.45
CA ARG A 189 -3.12 13.21 10.65
C ARG A 189 -4.11 13.38 11.81
N GLU A 190 -5.37 13.71 11.52
CA GLU A 190 -6.42 13.80 12.54
C GLU A 190 -6.70 12.44 13.19
N THR A 191 -6.86 11.39 12.37
CA THR A 191 -7.01 10.01 12.85
C THR A 191 -5.78 9.56 13.66
N TRP A 192 -4.57 9.85 13.17
CA TRP A 192 -3.33 9.52 13.88
C TRP A 192 -3.24 10.19 15.25
N ASN A 193 -3.60 11.47 15.35
CA ASN A 193 -3.55 12.20 16.61
C ASN A 193 -4.66 11.78 17.60
N SER A 194 -5.81 11.31 17.09
CA SER A 194 -6.96 10.91 17.91
C SER A 194 -6.96 9.42 18.29
N CYS A 195 -6.11 8.59 17.67
CA CYS A 195 -6.01 7.16 17.93
C CYS A 195 -4.57 6.76 18.32
N PRO A 196 -4.18 6.89 19.61
CA PRO A 196 -2.86 6.52 20.11
C PRO A 196 -2.50 5.05 19.88
N GLU A 197 -3.49 4.17 19.71
CA GLU A 197 -3.33 2.74 19.42
C GLU A 197 -2.54 2.51 18.13
N LEU A 198 -2.73 3.35 17.10
CA LEU A 198 -1.97 3.29 15.85
C LEU A 198 -0.46 3.43 16.08
N ALA A 199 -0.06 4.34 16.98
CA ALA A 199 1.35 4.53 17.32
C ALA A 199 1.94 3.33 18.08
N ARG A 200 1.10 2.57 18.79
CA ARG A 200 1.48 1.40 19.61
C ARG A 200 1.48 0.08 18.84
N MET A 201 0.99 0.06 17.60
CA MET A 201 1.03 -1.14 16.76
C MET A 201 2.47 -1.65 16.63
N HIS A 202 2.63 -2.96 16.80
CA HIS A 202 3.94 -3.61 16.84
C HIS A 202 4.60 -3.61 15.45
N GLU A 203 5.76 -2.97 15.34
CA GLU A 203 6.58 -2.98 14.12
C GLU A 203 7.61 -4.11 14.19
N GLN A 204 7.68 -4.91 13.14
CA GLN A 204 8.85 -5.75 12.90
C GLN A 204 9.79 -5.05 11.91
N ARG A 205 11.10 -5.14 12.14
CA ARG A 205 12.09 -4.61 11.19
C ARG A 205 12.26 -5.56 10.01
N VAL A 206 12.40 -4.99 8.82
CA VAL A 206 12.89 -5.69 7.64
C VAL A 206 14.37 -5.32 7.50
N PRO A 207 15.30 -6.26 7.74
CA PRO A 207 16.72 -5.97 7.59
C PRO A 207 17.08 -5.82 6.11
N LEU A 208 18.03 -4.93 5.81
CA LEU A 208 18.71 -4.95 4.52
C LEU A 208 19.61 -6.19 4.45
N VAL A 209 19.76 -6.76 3.25
CA VAL A 209 20.66 -7.90 3.02
C VAL A 209 22.14 -7.46 3.10
N LYS A 210 22.42 -6.18 2.87
CA LYS A 210 23.73 -5.54 3.04
C LYS A 210 23.58 -4.30 3.92
N ASP A 211 24.41 -4.17 4.95
CA ASP A 211 24.46 -2.99 5.84
C ASP A 211 25.07 -1.73 5.18
N GLU A 212 25.24 -1.72 3.86
CA GLU A 212 25.89 -0.65 3.12
C GLU A 212 24.87 0.38 2.61
N PHE A 213 24.17 1.05 3.53
CA PHE A 213 23.42 2.25 3.15
C PHE A 213 24.27 3.50 3.42
N ALA A 214 25.05 3.92 2.41
CA ALA A 214 25.57 5.28 2.36
C ALA A 214 24.49 6.16 1.71
N PRO A 215 23.84 7.08 2.44
CA PRO A 215 22.80 7.93 1.86
C PRO A 215 23.36 8.71 0.69
N VAL A 216 22.78 8.52 -0.49
CA VAL A 216 23.12 9.26 -1.71
C VAL A 216 22.41 10.64 -1.71
N PRO A 217 22.94 11.64 -2.43
CA PRO A 217 22.22 12.88 -2.68
C PRO A 217 20.81 12.58 -3.23
N HIS A 218 19.78 13.25 -2.70
CA HIS A 218 18.36 13.06 -3.05
C HIS A 218 17.66 11.80 -2.48
N SER A 219 18.21 11.16 -1.45
CA SER A 219 17.50 10.12 -0.69
C SER A 219 16.39 10.68 0.21
N LEU A 220 15.18 10.11 0.11
CA LEU A 220 14.12 10.29 1.09
C LEU A 220 14.43 9.45 2.33
N CYS A 221 15.03 10.08 3.34
CA CYS A 221 15.17 9.47 4.66
C CYS A 221 13.82 9.47 5.38
N LEU A 222 13.23 8.29 5.58
CA LEU A 222 12.01 8.14 6.38
C LEU A 222 12.37 8.14 7.87
N ALA A 223 12.81 9.29 8.39
CA ALA A 223 13.09 9.45 9.81
C ALA A 223 11.82 9.88 10.55
N TRP A 224 11.35 9.03 11.46
CA TRP A 224 10.28 9.40 12.36
C TRP A 224 10.86 10.26 13.47
N SER A 225 10.54 11.54 13.50
CA SER A 225 10.59 12.24 14.78
C SER A 225 9.56 11.55 15.69
N ALA A 226 10.07 10.72 16.62
CA ALA A 226 9.64 10.89 17.99
C ALA A 226 9.89 12.36 18.30
N GLY A 227 8.93 13.06 18.91
CA GLY A 227 9.03 14.50 19.12
C GLY A 227 10.42 14.89 19.58
N ARG A 228 10.92 16.03 19.11
CA ARG A 228 11.89 16.74 19.94
C ARG A 228 11.16 16.93 21.26
N ASP A 229 11.57 16.22 22.30
CA ASP A 229 11.37 16.72 23.65
C ASP A 229 12.09 18.07 23.64
N ASP A 230 11.31 19.14 23.82
CA ASP A 230 11.80 20.52 23.90
C ASP A 230 12.86 20.68 25.00
#